data_AF-A0A5J6UBP1-F1
#
_entry.id   AF-A0A5J6UBP1-F1
#
_cell.length_a   1.000
_cell.length_b   1.000
_cell.length_c   1.000
_cell.angle_alpha   90.00
_cell.angle_beta   90.00
_cell.angle_gamma   90.00
#
_symmetry.space_group_name_H-M   'P 1'
#
loop_
_entity.id
_entity.type
_entity.pdbx_description
1 polymer ?
#
loop_
_entity_poly.entity_id
_entity_poly.type
_entity_poly.pdbx_seq_one_letter_code
_entity_poly.pdbx_strand_id
1 'polypeptide(L)' 'MVIRTVHIPDELDAKLVELAAADRVSVNTAIVRALETWLESRRRHHEQGREDRA' A
#
# COMPACT_ATOMS: atom_id res chain seq x y z
N MET A 1 15.81 3.04 8.96
CA MET A 1 15.05 3.71 7.88
C MET A 1 15.79 3.47 6.58
N VAL A 2 15.09 3.00 5.53
CA VAL A 2 15.67 2.80 4.19
C VAL A 2 14.87 3.67 3.22
N ILE A 3 15.55 4.42 2.36
CA ILE A 3 14.93 5.25 1.33
C ILE A 3 15.10 4.54 -0.01
N ARG A 4 14.01 4.42 -0.77
CA ARG A 4 14.02 3.91 -2.14
C ARG A 4 13.30 4.89 -3.03
N THR A 5 13.84 5.10 -4.22
CA THR A 5 13.20 5.89 -5.27
C THR A 5 12.49 4.93 -6.22
N VAL A 6 11.22 5.21 -6.50
CA VAL A 6 10.41 4.47 -7.46
C VAL A 6 9.81 5.44 -8.45
N HIS A 7 9.68 5.03 -9.70
CA HIS A 7 8.97 5.81 -10.70
C HIS A 7 7.48 5.47 -10.62
N ILE A 8 6.64 6.49 -10.43
CA ILE A 8 5.18 6.37 -10.34
C ILE A 8 4.61 7.05 -11.59
N PRO A 9 3.75 6.38 -12.37
CA PRO A 9 3.07 7.02 -13.49
C PRO A 9 2.23 8.22 -13.02
N ASP A 10 2.19 9.29 -13.81
CA ASP A 10 1.52 10.55 -13.46
C ASP A 10 0.05 10.35 -13.05
N GLU A 11 -0.67 9.48 -13.75
CA GLU A 11 -2.07 9.15 -13.45
C GLU A 11 -2.26 8.52 -12.06
N LEU A 12 -1.25 7.76 -11.59
CA LEU A 12 -1.27 7.16 -10.27
C LEU A 12 -0.83 8.17 -9.19
N ASP A 13 0.14 9.02 -9.50
CA ASP A 13 0.56 10.10 -8.59
C ASP A 13 -0.61 11.04 -8.28
N ALA A 14 -1.38 11.45 -9.31
CA ALA A 14 -2.57 12.28 -9.12
C ALA A 14 -3.56 11.66 -8.12
N LYS A 15 -3.83 10.36 -8.25
CA LYS A 15 -4.72 9.63 -7.31
C LYS A 15 -4.14 9.56 -5.90
N LEU A 16 -2.83 9.39 -5.77
CA LEU A 16 -2.16 9.36 -4.47
C LEU A 16 -2.19 10.73 -3.78
N VAL A 17 -2.06 11.82 -4.55
CA VAL A 17 -2.20 13.20 -4.05
C VAL A 17 -3.62 13.45 -3.56
N GLU A 18 -4.64 13.07 -4.33
CA GLU A 18 -6.04 13.20 -3.92
C GLU A 18 -6.34 12.43 -2.63
N LEU A 19 -5.86 11.18 -2.54
CA LEU A 19 -6.02 10.34 -1.35
C LEU A 19 -5.34 10.97 -0.13
N ALA A 20 -4.10 11.43 -0.30
CA ALA A 20 -3.34 12.06 0.77
C ALA A 20 -3.98 13.36 1.26
N ALA A 21 -4.55 14.15 0.34
CA ALA A 21 -5.27 15.38 0.64
C ALA A 21 -6.56 15.10 1.44
N ALA A 22 -7.33 14.08 1.04
CA ALA A 22 -8.56 13.67 1.73
C ALA A 22 -8.27 13.25 3.19
N ASP A 23 -7.18 12.50 3.39
CA ASP A 23 -6.76 11.99 4.70
C ASP A 23 -5.94 12.99 5.52
N ARG A 24 -5.60 14.16 4.95
CA ARG A 24 -4.73 15.20 5.53
C ARG A 24 -3.36 14.64 5.97
N VAL A 25 -2.77 13.79 5.15
CA VAL A 25 -1.44 13.20 5.37
C VAL A 25 -0.51 13.51 4.19
N SER A 26 0.78 13.19 4.35
CA SER A 26 1.71 13.25 3.21
C SER A 26 1.43 12.13 2.21
N VAL A 27 1.76 12.34 0.93
CA VAL A 27 1.69 11.31 -0.12
C VAL A 27 2.47 10.06 0.29
N ASN A 28 3.67 10.22 0.87
CA ASN A 28 4.46 9.10 1.37
C ASN A 28 3.73 8.31 2.47
N THR A 29 3.07 8.99 3.40
CA THR A 29 2.26 8.33 4.44
C THR A 29 1.10 7.54 3.83
N ALA A 30 0.41 8.11 2.83
CA ALA A 30 -0.66 7.42 2.12
C ALA A 30 -0.15 6.16 1.38
N ILE A 31 0.98 6.27 0.68
CA ILE A 31 1.64 5.15 0.00
C ILE A 31 1.98 4.03 0.99
N VAL A 32 2.63 4.37 2.11
CA VAL A 32 3.03 3.38 3.12
C VAL A 32 1.81 2.66 3.69
N ARG A 33 0.75 3.39 4.07
CA ARG A 33 -0.49 2.79 4.58
C ARG A 33 -1.16 1.86 3.57
N ALA A 34 -1.21 2.26 2.30
CA ALA A 34 -1.77 1.44 1.23
C ALA A 34 -0.98 0.13 1.05
N LEU A 35 0.36 0.21 1.07
CA LEU A 35 1.23 -0.96 0.97
C LEU A 35 1.09 -1.89 2.18
N GLU A 36 1.07 -1.35 3.41
CA GLU A 36 0.87 -2.14 4.63
C GLU A 36 -0.48 -2.87 4.60
N THR A 37 -1.55 -2.18 4.22
CA THR A 37 -2.89 -2.76 4.10
C THR A 37 -2.92 -3.91 3.08
N TRP A 38 -2.29 -3.70 1.92
CA TRP A 38 -2.24 -4.71 0.87
C TRP A 38 -1.40 -5.93 1.28
N LEU A 39 -0.24 -5.72 1.91
CA LEU A 39 0.62 -6.79 2.40
C LEU A 39 -0.06 -7.63 3.48
N GLU A 40 -0.75 -6.99 4.42
CA GLU A 40 -1.50 -7.67 5.48
C GLU A 40 -2.66 -8.49 4.89
N SER A 41 -3.41 -7.91 3.95
CA SER A 41 -4.47 -8.64 3.24
C SER A 41 -3.93 -9.89 2.54
N ARG A 42 -2.79 -9.75 1.85
CA ARG A 42 -2.15 -10.85 1.13
C ARG A 42 -1.59 -11.93 2.07
N ARG A 43 -1.07 -11.55 3.24
CA ARG A 43 -0.61 -12.51 4.26
C ARG A 43 -1.76 -13.39 4.74
N ARG A 44 -2.90 -12.78 5.10
CA ARG A 44 -4.09 -13.51 5.56
C ARG A 44 -4.59 -14.53 4.52
N HIS A 45 -4.62 -14.14 3.25
CA HIS A 45 -4.99 -15.06 2.16
C HIS A 45 -4.02 -16.23 2.00
N HIS A 46 -2.73 -16.01 2.25
CA HIS A 46 -1.71 -17.06 2.13
C HIS A 46 -1.75 -18.04 3.33
N GLU A 47 -2.12 -17.57 4.52
CA GLU A 47 -2.26 -18.41 5.71
C GLU A 47 -3.50 -19.31 5.62
N GLN A 48 -4.63 -18.77 5.17
CA GLN A 48 -5.89 -19.53 4.97
C GLN A 48 -5.73 -20.66 3.94
N GLY A 49 -5.02 -20.42 2.83
CA GLY A 49 -4.74 -21.46 1.83
C GLY A 49 -3.79 -22.57 2.30
N ARG A 50 -3.12 -22.39 3.45
CA ARG A 50 -2.26 -23.42 4.07
C ARG A 50 -3.05 -24.31 5.05
N GLU A 51 -4.02 -23.75 5.76
CA GLU A 51 -4.89 -24.49 6.67
C GLU A 51 -5.86 -25.42 5.91
N ASP A 52 -6.38 -25.00 4.75
CA ASP A 52 -7.27 -25.84 3.92
C ASP A 52 -6.58 -27.07 3.30
N ARG A 53 -5.25 -27.19 3.40
CA ARG A 53 -4.45 -28.30 2.85
C ARG A 53 -3.86 -29.23 3.92
N ALA A 54 -4.07 -28.96 5.20
CA ALA A 54 -3.59 -29.76 6.33
C ALA A 54 -4.74 -30.59 6.92
#